data_AF-A0A0D3E6S7-F1
#
_entry.id   AF-A0A0D3E6S7-F1
#
_cell.length_a   1.000
_cell.length_b   1.000
_cell.length_c   1.000
_cell.angle_alpha   90.00
_cell.angle_beta   90.00
_cell.angle_gamma   90.00
#
_symmetry.space_group_name_H-M   'P 1'
#
loop_
_entity.id
_entity.type
_entity.pdbx_description
1 polymer ?
#
loop_
_entity_poly.entity_id
_entity_poly.type
_entity_poly.pdbx_seq_one_letter_code
_entity_poly.pdbx_strand_id
1 'polypeptide(L)'
;MNSIPNDPKTINVYLKTPAPNRPPQPDVDDRRPLKKKKPATMSEDAKALSMIRQITDRYVGHGYDNRDLEACFDDIMKEERRSVRIAREEDEMEAKLIVKEEERERHRKLLKLRRKKVRRNKT
;
A
#
# COMPACT_ATOMS: atom_id res chain seq x y z
N MET A 1 40.96 -43.62 -24.12
CA MET A 1 41.40 -42.93 -22.88
C MET A 1 41.99 -41.60 -23.27
N ASN A 2 41.57 -40.51 -22.63
CA ASN A 2 42.34 -39.27 -22.42
C ASN A 2 41.48 -38.33 -21.57
N SER A 3 41.69 -38.35 -20.25
CA SER A 3 41.05 -37.43 -19.31
C SER A 3 41.83 -36.12 -19.30
N ILE A 4 41.16 -35.00 -19.55
CA ILE A 4 41.74 -33.66 -19.40
C ILE A 4 41.81 -33.36 -17.89
N PRO A 5 42.99 -33.12 -17.30
CA PRO A 5 43.07 -32.69 -15.91
C PRO A 5 42.64 -31.22 -15.81
N ASN A 6 41.55 -30.98 -15.08
CA ASN A 6 41.02 -29.66 -14.78
C ASN A 6 41.53 -29.22 -13.40
N ASP A 7 42.80 -28.79 -13.35
CA ASP A 7 43.41 -28.22 -12.15
C ASP A 7 43.32 -26.68 -12.17
N PRO A 8 42.65 -26.03 -11.20
CA PRO A 8 42.42 -24.58 -11.20
C PRO A 8 43.66 -23.73 -10.82
N LYS A 9 44.86 -24.31 -10.81
CA LYS A 9 46.08 -23.66 -10.28
C LYS A 9 47.05 -23.11 -11.33
N THR A 10 46.76 -23.21 -12.62
CA THR A 10 47.71 -22.84 -13.69
C THR A 10 47.36 -21.58 -14.48
N ILE A 11 46.24 -20.90 -14.21
CA ILE A 11 45.76 -19.78 -15.04
C ILE A 11 46.49 -18.44 -14.81
N ASN A 12 47.22 -18.27 -13.69
CA ASN A 12 47.71 -16.93 -13.29
C ASN A 12 49.22 -16.68 -13.49
N VAL A 13 49.90 -17.37 -14.40
CA VAL A 13 51.38 -17.25 -14.51
C VAL A 13 51.85 -16.33 -15.65
N TYR A 14 51.01 -15.92 -16.61
CA TYR A 14 51.51 -15.24 -17.81
C TYR A 14 50.73 -13.99 -18.20
N LEU A 15 50.73 -12.95 -17.37
CA LEU A 15 50.58 -11.54 -17.78
C LEU A 15 50.86 -10.60 -16.59
N LYS A 16 52.14 -10.44 -16.23
CA LYS A 16 52.63 -9.28 -15.46
C LYS A 16 53.47 -8.44 -16.40
N THR A 17 52.85 -7.53 -17.11
CA THR A 17 53.59 -6.44 -17.77
C THR A 17 54.06 -5.46 -16.68
N PRO A 18 55.31 -4.98 -16.72
CA PRO A 18 55.76 -3.95 -15.79
C PRO A 18 54.96 -2.66 -16.05
N ALA A 19 54.52 -2.00 -14.97
CA ALA A 19 53.82 -0.73 -15.06
C ALA A 19 54.69 0.28 -15.84
N PRO A 20 54.12 1.05 -16.79
CA PRO A 20 54.89 2.06 -17.50
C PRO A 20 55.41 3.10 -16.51
N ASN A 21 56.71 3.41 -16.58
CA ASN A 21 57.36 4.48 -15.82
C ASN A 21 56.76 5.84 -16.21
N ARG A 22 55.60 6.19 -15.63
CA ARG A 22 55.01 7.51 -15.73
C ARG A 22 55.53 8.32 -14.55
N PRO A 23 56.06 9.55 -14.74
CA PRO A 23 56.36 10.41 -13.61
C PRO A 23 55.09 10.60 -12.77
N PRO A 24 55.20 10.75 -11.43
CA PRO A 24 54.04 10.99 -10.58
C PRO A 24 53.24 12.15 -11.17
N GLN A 25 51.93 11.96 -11.36
CA GLN A 25 51.09 13.10 -11.70
C GLN A 25 51.26 14.15 -10.60
N PRO A 26 51.47 15.44 -10.94
CA PRO A 26 51.43 16.48 -9.94
C PRO A 26 50.08 16.39 -9.22
N ASP A 27 50.09 16.50 -7.89
CA ASP A 27 48.89 16.57 -7.07
C ASP A 27 48.04 17.74 -7.58
N VAL A 28 47.11 17.43 -8.47
CA VAL A 28 46.06 18.36 -8.85
C VAL A 28 45.15 18.43 -7.65
N ASP A 29 45.28 19.52 -6.89
CA ASP A 29 44.40 19.88 -5.80
C ASP A 29 42.95 19.63 -6.24
N ASP A 30 42.34 18.57 -5.70
CA ASP A 30 41.01 18.06 -6.10
C ASP A 30 39.88 18.94 -5.54
N ARG A 31 40.22 20.19 -5.18
CA ARG A 31 39.33 21.22 -4.64
C ARG A 31 38.44 21.85 -5.71
N ARG A 32 38.46 21.35 -6.94
CA ARG A 32 37.43 21.71 -7.93
C ARG A 32 36.10 21.19 -7.40
N PRO A 33 35.08 22.04 -7.22
CA PRO A 33 33.75 21.56 -6.86
C PRO A 33 33.33 20.50 -7.88
N LEU A 34 33.20 19.24 -7.45
CA LEU A 34 32.70 18.19 -8.32
C LEU A 34 31.36 18.67 -8.85
N LYS A 35 31.27 18.87 -10.17
CA LYS A 35 30.02 19.27 -10.81
C LYS A 35 28.97 18.25 -10.37
N LYS A 36 27.95 18.72 -9.64
CA LYS A 36 26.82 17.88 -9.23
C LYS A 36 26.28 17.23 -10.50
N LYS A 37 26.33 15.89 -10.57
CA LYS A 37 25.74 15.17 -11.70
C LYS A 37 24.27 15.57 -11.75
N LYS A 38 23.79 16.01 -12.92
CA LYS A 38 22.37 16.28 -13.11
C LYS A 38 21.60 15.01 -12.73
N PRO A 39 20.49 15.11 -11.98
CA PRO A 39 19.70 13.93 -11.67
C PRO A 39 19.34 13.24 -12.98
N ALA A 40 19.57 11.93 -13.04
CA ALA A 40 19.23 11.15 -14.22
C ALA A 40 17.73 11.35 -14.50
N THR A 41 17.41 11.82 -15.71
CA THR A 41 16.02 11.87 -16.17
C THR A 41 15.53 10.43 -16.28
N MET A 42 14.69 10.02 -15.33
CA MET A 42 14.11 8.68 -15.32
C MET A 42 13.14 8.54 -16.50
N SER A 43 13.19 7.40 -17.18
CA SER A 43 12.14 7.00 -18.12
C SER A 43 10.79 6.96 -17.41
N GLU A 44 9.70 7.15 -18.16
CA GLU A 44 8.34 7.07 -17.63
C GLU A 44 8.08 5.70 -16.95
N ASP A 45 8.60 4.61 -17.53
CA ASP A 45 8.55 3.27 -16.94
C ASP A 45 9.29 3.19 -15.60
N ALA A 46 10.46 3.83 -15.50
CA ALA A 46 11.24 3.85 -14.26
C ALA A 46 10.53 4.66 -13.16
N LYS A 47 9.77 5.69 -13.55
CA LYS A 47 8.89 6.43 -12.65
C LYS A 47 7.67 5.60 -12.24
N ALA A 48 7.07 4.84 -13.15
CA ALA A 48 5.98 3.93 -12.83
C ALA A 48 6.42 2.84 -11.83
N LEU A 49 7.58 2.22 -12.07
CA LEU A 49 8.15 1.22 -11.18
C LEU A 49 8.51 1.78 -9.80
N SER A 50 9.01 3.03 -9.73
CA SER A 50 9.31 3.65 -8.44
C SER A 50 8.06 3.97 -7.62
N MET A 51 6.97 4.39 -8.28
CA MET A 51 5.68 4.60 -7.63
C MET A 51 5.10 3.28 -7.11
N ILE A 52 5.14 2.21 -7.92
CA ILE A 52 4.68 0.88 -7.50
C ILE A 52 5.47 0.43 -6.27
N ARG A 53 6.81 0.59 -6.30
CA ARG A 53 7.67 0.23 -5.18
C ARG A 53 7.35 1.03 -3.90
N GLN A 54 7.10 2.33 -4.00
CA GLN A 54 6.70 3.15 -2.85
C GLN A 54 5.37 2.69 -2.20
N ILE A 55 4.46 2.14 -3.00
CA ILE A 55 3.19 1.60 -2.51
C ILE A 55 3.40 0.24 -1.85
N THR A 56 4.26 -0.60 -2.43
CA THR A 56 4.46 -1.99 -1.99
C THR A 56 5.53 -2.19 -0.92
N ASP A 57 6.46 -1.24 -0.75
CA ASP A 57 7.53 -1.32 0.24
C ASP A 57 6.99 -1.49 1.68
N ARG A 58 5.76 -1.02 1.95
CA ARG A 58 5.07 -1.20 3.24
C ARG A 58 4.71 -2.65 3.58
N TYR A 59 4.83 -3.58 2.63
CA TYR A 59 4.53 -4.99 2.86
C TYR A 59 5.81 -5.85 2.89
N VAL A 60 6.98 -5.24 2.64
CA VAL A 60 8.26 -5.95 2.63
C VAL A 60 8.74 -6.16 4.07
N GLY A 61 9.09 -7.40 4.41
CA GLY A 61 9.74 -7.73 5.68
C GLY A 61 8.83 -7.85 6.90
N HIS A 62 7.51 -7.81 6.72
CA HIS A 62 6.57 -7.86 7.85
C HIS A 62 6.30 -9.26 8.42
N GLY A 63 7.03 -10.30 8.00
CA GLY A 63 6.90 -11.64 8.61
C GLY A 63 5.48 -12.20 8.53
N TYR A 64 4.72 -11.86 7.50
CA TYR A 64 3.37 -12.38 7.26
C TYR A 64 3.38 -13.84 6.76
N ASP A 65 4.52 -14.54 6.81
CA ASP A 65 4.63 -15.95 6.46
C ASP A 65 4.57 -16.82 7.73
N ASN A 66 3.79 -16.40 8.73
CA ASN A 66 3.70 -17.03 10.03
C ASN A 66 2.39 -17.82 10.18
N ARG A 67 2.46 -18.97 10.85
CA ARG A 67 1.31 -19.85 11.11
C ARG A 67 0.23 -19.21 11.98
N ASP A 68 0.57 -18.14 12.70
CA ASP A 68 -0.35 -17.40 13.57
C ASP A 68 -1.38 -16.55 12.81
N LEU A 69 -1.32 -16.52 11.47
CA LEU A 69 -2.32 -15.88 10.63
C LEU A 69 -3.60 -16.69 10.44
N GLU A 70 -3.55 -17.99 10.75
CA GLU A 70 -4.69 -18.88 10.59
C GLU A 70 -5.60 -18.83 11.82
N ALA A 71 -6.90 -18.62 11.61
CA ALA A 71 -7.91 -18.73 12.66
C ALA A 71 -8.32 -20.19 12.83
N CYS A 72 -8.45 -20.63 14.08
CA CYS A 72 -8.99 -21.96 14.36
C CYS A 72 -10.51 -21.98 14.12
N PHE A 73 -11.07 -23.18 13.93
CA PHE A 73 -12.51 -23.35 13.71
C PHE A 73 -13.37 -22.71 14.81
N ASP A 74 -12.92 -22.81 16.07
CA ASP A 74 -13.62 -22.20 17.21
C ASP A 74 -13.63 -20.67 17.13
N ASP A 75 -12.55 -20.05 16.66
CA ASP A 75 -12.46 -18.60 16.47
C ASP A 75 -13.41 -18.14 15.37
N ILE A 76 -13.46 -18.90 14.26
CA ILE A 76 -14.40 -18.66 13.17
C ILE A 76 -15.83 -18.74 13.67
N MET A 77 -16.21 -19.83 14.36
CA MET A 77 -17.57 -20.02 14.87
C MET A 77 -17.98 -18.97 15.90
N LYS A 78 -17.02 -18.46 16.69
CA LYS A 78 -17.26 -17.37 17.63
C LYS A 78 -17.52 -16.05 16.91
N GLU A 79 -16.76 -15.75 15.86
CA GLU A 79 -16.97 -14.55 15.06
C GLU A 79 -18.29 -14.63 14.26
N GLU A 80 -18.62 -15.78 13.68
CA GLU A 80 -19.91 -15.99 12.99
C GLU A 80 -21.10 -15.67 13.91
N ARG A 81 -21.09 -16.16 15.15
CA ARG A 81 -22.14 -15.84 16.15
C ARG A 81 -22.15 -14.36 16.51
N ARG A 82 -20.99 -13.70 16.53
CA ARG A 82 -20.88 -12.27 16.80
C ARG A 82 -21.46 -11.46 15.63
N SER A 83 -21.14 -11.83 14.40
CA SER A 83 -21.66 -11.21 13.17
C SER A 83 -23.18 -11.32 13.08
N VAL A 84 -23.76 -12.50 13.33
CA VAL A 84 -25.22 -12.68 13.32
C VAL A 84 -25.92 -11.76 14.32
N ARG A 85 -25.34 -11.59 15.51
CA ARG A 85 -25.91 -10.71 16.54
C ARG A 85 -25.82 -9.24 16.13
N ILE A 86 -24.68 -8.81 15.57
CA ILE A 86 -24.50 -7.44 15.09
C ILE A 86 -25.48 -7.13 13.96
N ALA A 87 -25.61 -8.01 12.96
CA ALA A 87 -26.54 -7.81 11.86
C ALA A 87 -27.98 -7.62 12.35
N ARG A 88 -28.41 -8.45 13.31
CA ARG A 88 -29.74 -8.29 13.91
C ARG A 88 -29.91 -6.98 14.66
N GLU A 89 -28.91 -6.58 15.45
CA GLU A 89 -28.94 -5.31 16.18
C GLU A 89 -29.01 -4.10 15.21
N GLU A 90 -28.25 -4.16 14.11
CA GLU A 90 -28.25 -3.15 13.06
C GLU A 90 -29.62 -3.06 12.35
N ASP A 91 -30.19 -4.20 11.96
CA ASP A 91 -31.53 -4.26 11.35
C ASP A 91 -32.60 -3.67 12.28
N GLU A 92 -32.56 -4.00 13.57
CA GLU A 92 -33.49 -3.48 14.56
C GLU A 92 -33.34 -1.96 14.78
N MET A 93 -32.11 -1.43 14.72
CA MET A 93 -31.86 0.01 14.80
C MET A 93 -32.39 0.74 13.57
N GLU A 94 -32.15 0.20 12.38
CA GLU A 94 -32.65 0.79 11.14
C GLU A 94 -34.18 0.78 11.09
N ALA A 95 -34.81 -0.32 11.50
CA ALA A 95 -36.27 -0.40 11.62
C ALA A 95 -36.85 0.68 12.56
N LYS A 96 -36.21 0.94 13.71
CA LYS A 96 -36.62 2.00 14.65
C LYS A 96 -36.49 3.40 14.03
N LEU A 97 -35.43 3.64 13.26
CA LEU A 97 -35.22 4.91 12.56
C LEU A 97 -36.31 5.17 11.52
N ILE A 98 -36.67 4.15 10.74
CA ILE A 98 -37.72 4.22 9.72
C ILE A 98 -39.07 4.56 10.37
N VAL A 99 -39.47 3.86 11.43
CA VAL A 99 -40.75 4.12 12.12
C VAL A 99 -40.81 5.55 12.65
N LYS A 100 -39.75 6.00 13.33
CA LYS A 100 -39.67 7.37 13.88
C LYS A 100 -39.69 8.44 12.78
N GLU A 101 -39.13 8.14 11.62
CA GLU A 101 -39.19 9.03 10.46
C GLU A 101 -40.60 9.08 9.86
N GLU A 102 -41.26 7.93 9.72
CA GLU A 102 -42.63 7.86 9.21
C GLU A 102 -43.61 8.65 10.11
N GLU A 103 -43.48 8.54 11.43
CA GLU A 103 -44.28 9.34 12.38
C GLU A 103 -44.06 10.85 12.21
N ARG A 104 -42.78 11.27 12.07
CA ARG A 104 -42.44 12.67 11.79
C ARG A 104 -43.05 13.12 10.47
N GLU A 105 -43.02 12.28 9.44
CA GLU A 105 -43.59 12.58 8.14
C GLU A 105 -45.12 12.72 8.20
N ARG A 106 -45.80 11.80 8.89
CA ARG A 106 -47.26 11.84 9.14
C ARG A 106 -47.64 13.12 9.87
N HIS A 107 -46.92 13.49 10.92
CA HIS A 107 -47.18 14.73 11.67
C HIS A 107 -46.99 15.98 10.79
N ARG A 108 -45.92 16.03 9.98
CA ARG A 108 -45.68 17.11 9.02
C ARG A 108 -46.81 17.22 7.97
N LYS A 109 -47.26 16.09 7.43
CA LYS A 109 -48.40 16.04 6.48
C LYS A 109 -49.68 16.58 7.12
N LEU A 110 -49.99 16.16 8.35
CA LEU A 110 -51.19 16.62 9.07
C LEU A 110 -51.14 18.12 9.37
N LEU A 111 -50.00 18.65 9.82
CA LEU A 111 -49.81 20.09 10.04
C LEU A 111 -49.99 20.90 8.74
N LYS A 112 -49.43 20.42 7.62
CA LYS A 112 -49.62 21.05 6.30
C LYS A 112 -51.10 21.09 5.92
N LEU A 113 -51.84 19.99 6.12
CA LEU A 113 -53.28 19.93 5.84
C LEU A 113 -54.08 20.88 6.72
N ARG A 114 -53.80 20.93 8.03
CA ARG A 114 -54.44 21.88 8.96
C ARG A 114 -54.21 23.33 8.53
N ARG A 115 -52.97 23.70 8.18
CA ARG A 115 -52.65 25.04 7.68
C ARG A 115 -53.40 25.39 6.39
N LYS A 116 -53.50 24.45 5.43
CA LYS A 116 -54.28 24.66 4.20
C LYS A 116 -55.77 24.87 4.47
N LYS A 117 -56.37 24.10 5.39
CA LYS A 117 -57.78 24.27 5.79
C LYS A 117 -58.03 25.65 6.42
N VAL A 118 -57.17 26.09 7.34
CA VAL A 118 -57.27 27.42 7.96
C VAL A 118 -57.17 28.53 6.91
N ARG A 119 -56.24 28.42 5.95
CA ARG A 119 -56.12 29.40 4.85
C ARG A 119 -57.38 29.44 3.98
N ARG A 120 -57.93 28.29 3.62
CA ARG A 120 -59.18 28.18 2.85
C ARG A 120 -60.38 28.81 3.55
N ASN A 121 -60.51 28.67 4.87
CA ASN A 121 -61.65 29.21 5.61
C ASN A 121 -61.52 30.70 5.95
N LYS A 122 -60.35 31.32 5.67
CA LYS A 122 -60.07 32.73 5.92
C LYS A 122 -60.20 33.60 4.66
N THR A 123 -60.49 32.98 3.52
CA THR A 123 -60.76 33.65 2.23
C THR A 123 -62.25 33.51 1.95
#